data_AF-A0A062UFY1-F1
#
_entry.id   AF-A0A062UFY1-F1
#
_cell.length_a   1.000
_cell.length_b   1.000
_cell.length_c   1.000
_cell.angle_alpha   90.00
_cell.angle_beta   90.00
_cell.angle_gamma   90.00
#
_symmetry.space_group_name_H-M   'P 1'
#
loop_
_entity.id
_entity.type
_entity.pdbx_description
1 polymer ?
#
loop_
_entity_poly.entity_id
_entity_poly.type
_entity_poly.pdbx_seq_one_letter_code
_entity_poly.pdbx_strand_id
1 'polypeptide(L)'
;VASDYPICLAAYNNGHLHGAWIEATSPDEVRDKIRAMLAASPEPDGDEWAIHDYEGFEGARLSEYASFETVCALAAFIAEHGALGAKLYRNFGDDITQAEAAFEDYAGSYHSAADFAEELIRDSGTEIPAALDYYIDWTALARDMALNGEIMVFQTGFDEVHIFWSR
;
A
#
# COMPACT_ATOMS: atom_id res chain seq x y z
N VAL A 1 5.88 -12.84 5.52
CA VAL A 1 6.26 -12.64 4.11
C VAL A 1 4.97 -12.66 3.32
N ALA A 2 4.76 -11.68 2.43
CA ALA A 2 3.53 -11.62 1.63
C ALA A 2 3.44 -12.85 0.71
N SER A 3 2.25 -13.42 0.59
CA SER A 3 2.01 -14.62 -0.20
C SER A 3 0.68 -14.53 -0.94
N ASP A 4 0.62 -15.08 -2.15
CA ASP A 4 -0.61 -15.22 -2.92
C ASP A 4 -1.05 -16.69 -3.01
N TYR A 5 -2.34 -16.89 -3.29
CA TYR A 5 -2.95 -18.20 -3.49
C TYR A 5 -3.52 -18.29 -4.91
N PRO A 6 -2.68 -18.57 -5.91
CA PRO A 6 -3.15 -18.88 -7.25
C PRO A 6 -3.82 -20.26 -7.32
N ILE A 7 -4.91 -20.33 -8.09
CA ILE A 7 -5.63 -21.57 -8.39
C ILE A 7 -5.53 -21.92 -9.88
N CYS A 8 -5.61 -23.20 -10.20
CA CYS A 8 -5.80 -23.68 -11.57
C CYS A 8 -7.26 -23.49 -11.98
N LEU A 9 -7.51 -22.70 -13.04
CA LEU A 9 -8.87 -22.39 -13.48
C LEU A 9 -9.57 -23.61 -14.10
N ALA A 10 -8.84 -24.49 -14.78
CA ALA A 10 -9.40 -25.74 -15.33
C ALA A 10 -9.93 -26.64 -14.21
N ALA A 11 -9.14 -26.85 -13.14
CA ALA A 11 -9.56 -27.61 -11.97
C ALA A 11 -10.78 -26.98 -11.28
N TYR A 12 -10.73 -25.66 -11.04
CA TYR A 12 -11.81 -24.94 -10.39
C TYR A 12 -13.14 -25.05 -11.16
N ASN A 13 -13.10 -24.89 -12.50
CA ASN A 13 -14.28 -25.01 -13.36
C ASN A 13 -14.89 -26.42 -13.37
N ASN A 14 -14.12 -27.45 -13.04
CA ASN A 14 -14.58 -28.83 -12.91
C ASN A 14 -14.89 -29.24 -11.46
N GLY A 15 -14.93 -28.29 -10.52
CA GLY A 15 -15.28 -28.53 -9.12
C GLY A 15 -14.13 -29.07 -8.26
N HIS A 16 -12.89 -28.96 -8.74
CA HIS A 16 -11.69 -29.34 -8.01
C HIS A 16 -10.99 -28.11 -7.44
N LEU A 17 -10.78 -28.09 -6.12
CA LEU A 17 -9.94 -27.07 -5.48
C LEU A 17 -8.47 -27.47 -5.67
N HIS A 18 -7.79 -26.78 -6.60
CA HIS A 18 -6.38 -26.99 -6.88
C HIS A 18 -5.65 -25.67 -6.98
N GLY A 19 -4.80 -25.40 -6.00
CA GLY A 19 -4.02 -24.17 -5.86
C GLY A 19 -2.94 -24.34 -4.81
N ALA A 20 -2.05 -23.36 -4.69
CA ALA A 20 -0.96 -23.40 -3.73
C ALA A 20 -0.67 -22.02 -3.17
N TRP A 21 -0.31 -21.96 -1.88
CA TRP A 21 0.25 -20.74 -1.30
C TRP A 21 1.68 -20.55 -1.80
N ILE A 22 1.96 -19.37 -2.34
CA ILE A 22 3.23 -19.02 -2.94
C ILE A 22 3.73 -17.72 -2.31
N GLU A 23 4.91 -17.78 -1.69
CA GLU A 23 5.59 -16.59 -1.22
C GLU A 23 6.00 -15.70 -2.40
N ALA A 24 5.67 -14.41 -2.31
CA ALA A 24 5.94 -13.40 -3.32
C ALA A 24 7.40 -12.92 -3.26
N THR A 25 8.34 -13.81 -3.55
CA THR A 25 9.79 -13.57 -3.44
C THR A 25 10.38 -12.93 -4.70
N SER A 26 10.29 -13.62 -5.84
CA SER A 26 10.71 -13.11 -7.15
C SER A 26 9.79 -13.60 -8.27
N PRO A 27 9.63 -12.83 -9.36
CA PRO A 27 8.72 -13.22 -10.45
C PRO A 27 9.05 -14.58 -11.07
N ASP A 28 10.34 -14.95 -11.17
CA ASP A 28 10.77 -16.23 -11.73
C ASP A 28 10.44 -17.41 -10.80
N GLU A 29 10.68 -17.26 -9.50
CA GLU A 29 10.34 -18.30 -8.52
C GLU A 29 8.82 -18.50 -8.40
N VAL A 30 8.06 -17.41 -8.39
CA VAL A 30 6.58 -17.45 -8.39
C VAL A 30 6.09 -18.17 -9.64
N ARG A 31 6.64 -17.82 -10.81
CA ARG A 31 6.29 -18.47 -12.09
C ARG A 31 6.59 -19.96 -12.09
N ASP A 32 7.74 -20.38 -11.57
CA ASP A 32 8.12 -21.79 -11.52
C ASP A 32 7.22 -22.58 -10.56
N LYS A 33 6.86 -22.00 -9.40
CA LYS A 33 5.91 -22.60 -8.46
C LYS A 33 4.50 -22.71 -9.06
N ILE A 34 4.02 -21.71 -9.80
CA ILE A 34 2.72 -21.76 -10.49
C ILE A 34 2.73 -22.83 -11.58
N ARG A 35 3.80 -22.91 -12.40
CA ARG A 35 3.94 -23.97 -13.40
C ARG A 35 3.93 -25.35 -12.78
N ALA A 36 4.62 -25.54 -11.66
CA ALA A 36 4.61 -26.80 -10.93
C ALA A 36 3.21 -27.13 -10.39
N MET A 37 2.50 -26.14 -9.87
CA MET A 37 1.11 -26.28 -9.42
C MET A 37 0.18 -26.66 -10.57
N LEU A 38 0.25 -25.96 -11.71
CA LEU A 38 -0.55 -26.26 -12.90
C LEU A 38 -0.24 -27.65 -13.49
N ALA A 39 1.04 -28.05 -13.56
CA ALA A 39 1.43 -29.38 -14.04
C ALA A 39 0.93 -30.53 -13.14
N ALA A 40 0.60 -30.23 -11.87
CA ALA A 40 0.01 -31.17 -10.94
C ALA A 40 -1.53 -31.14 -10.95
N SER A 41 -2.15 -30.40 -11.88
CA SER A 41 -3.61 -30.29 -11.99
C SER A 41 -4.26 -31.67 -12.20
N PRO A 42 -5.42 -31.94 -11.56
CA PRO A 42 -6.21 -33.13 -11.84
C PRO A 42 -6.90 -33.09 -13.21
N GLU A 43 -7.00 -31.91 -13.82
CA GLU A 43 -7.64 -31.70 -15.13
C GLU A 43 -6.62 -31.66 -16.27
N PRO A 44 -6.94 -32.22 -17.45
CA PRO A 44 -6.13 -32.04 -18.66
C PRO A 44 -6.11 -30.56 -19.08
N ASP A 45 -5.03 -30.14 -19.74
CA ASP A 45 -4.87 -28.80 -20.33
C ASP A 45 -5.02 -27.62 -19.32
N GLY A 46 -4.66 -27.85 -18.05
CA GLY A 46 -4.67 -26.85 -16.99
C GLY A 46 -3.53 -25.84 -17.10
N ASP A 47 -3.59 -24.92 -18.05
CA ASP A 47 -2.54 -23.91 -18.28
C ASP A 47 -2.90 -22.51 -17.73
N GLU A 48 -4.15 -22.31 -17.33
CA GLU A 48 -4.67 -21.03 -16.86
C GLU A 48 -4.77 -20.97 -15.32
N TRP A 49 -4.43 -19.82 -14.76
CA TRP A 49 -4.45 -19.54 -13.33
C TRP A 49 -5.04 -18.16 -13.03
N ALA A 50 -5.48 -17.97 -11.79
CA ALA A 50 -5.85 -16.67 -11.23
C ALA A 50 -5.54 -16.64 -9.74
N ILE A 51 -5.22 -15.46 -9.20
CA ILE A 51 -5.05 -15.25 -7.76
C ILE A 51 -6.43 -15.26 -7.12
N HIS A 52 -6.69 -16.22 -6.24
CA HIS A 52 -8.00 -16.36 -5.59
C HIS A 52 -8.02 -15.82 -4.17
N ASP A 53 -6.85 -15.81 -3.50
CA ASP A 53 -6.67 -15.25 -2.16
C ASP A 53 -5.22 -14.74 -1.99
N TYR A 54 -4.95 -13.96 -0.95
CA TYR A 54 -3.61 -13.45 -0.63
C TYR A 54 -3.51 -12.99 0.83
N GLU A 55 -2.30 -13.02 1.40
CA GLU A 55 -2.02 -12.59 2.77
C GLU A 55 -0.69 -11.84 2.91
N GLY A 56 -0.54 -11.07 3.99
CA GLY A 56 0.70 -10.33 4.28
C GLY A 56 0.91 -9.07 3.45
N PHE A 57 -0.12 -8.58 2.76
CA PHE A 57 -0.11 -7.32 1.99
C PHE A 57 -0.68 -6.13 2.78
N GLU A 58 -0.74 -6.19 4.12
CA GLU A 58 -1.12 -5.05 4.99
C GLU A 58 -2.43 -4.33 4.58
N GLY A 59 -3.38 -5.06 4.00
CA GLY A 59 -4.66 -4.53 3.51
C GLY A 59 -4.62 -3.87 2.13
N ALA A 60 -3.50 -3.91 1.41
CA ALA A 60 -3.43 -3.57 -0.01
C ALA A 60 -4.29 -4.52 -0.84
N ARG A 61 -4.79 -4.03 -1.97
CA ARG A 61 -5.62 -4.82 -2.88
C ARG A 61 -4.74 -5.48 -3.93
N LEU A 62 -4.95 -6.76 -4.18
CA LEU A 62 -4.32 -7.45 -5.30
C LEU A 62 -5.40 -7.90 -6.30
N SER A 63 -5.16 -7.65 -7.58
CA SER A 63 -6.04 -8.09 -8.65
C SER A 63 -5.92 -9.62 -8.84
N GLU A 64 -7.04 -10.28 -9.14
CA GLU A 64 -7.06 -11.72 -9.49
C GLU A 64 -6.16 -12.04 -10.70
N TYR A 65 -5.90 -11.03 -11.54
CA TYR A 65 -5.08 -11.12 -12.75
C TYR A 65 -3.80 -10.29 -12.66
N ALA A 66 -3.34 -9.95 -11.45
CA ALA A 66 -2.07 -9.23 -11.28
C ALA A 66 -0.92 -10.03 -11.90
N SER A 67 0.03 -9.34 -12.55
CA SER A 67 1.24 -10.00 -13.05
C SER A 67 2.17 -10.38 -11.89
N PHE A 68 3.06 -11.36 -12.09
CA PHE A 68 4.04 -11.75 -11.08
C PHE A 68 4.96 -10.59 -10.69
N GLU A 69 5.26 -9.73 -11.65
CA GLU A 69 6.02 -8.50 -11.44
C GLU A 69 5.28 -7.57 -10.46
N THR A 70 3.98 -7.35 -10.66
CA THR A 70 3.16 -6.55 -9.73
C THR A 70 3.07 -7.19 -8.34
N VAL A 71 2.84 -8.51 -8.27
CA VAL A 71 2.75 -9.23 -6.98
C VAL A 71 4.05 -9.08 -6.18
N CYS A 72 5.19 -9.35 -6.81
CA CYS A 72 6.49 -9.29 -6.14
C CYS A 72 6.91 -7.84 -5.81
N ALA A 73 6.64 -6.88 -6.71
CA ALA A 73 6.94 -5.48 -6.45
C ALA A 73 6.12 -4.95 -5.28
N LEU A 74 4.81 -5.25 -5.23
CA LEU A 74 3.96 -4.86 -4.11
C LEU A 74 4.38 -5.53 -2.80
N ALA A 75 4.75 -6.81 -2.83
CA ALA A 75 5.28 -7.50 -1.67
C ALA A 75 6.56 -6.85 -1.13
N ALA A 76 7.49 -6.47 -2.02
CA ALA A 76 8.72 -5.77 -1.64
C ALA A 76 8.44 -4.37 -1.08
N PHE A 77 7.58 -3.60 -1.73
CA PHE A 77 7.17 -2.27 -1.30
C PHE A 77 6.51 -2.29 0.09
N ILE A 78 5.66 -3.27 0.36
CA ILE A 78 5.04 -3.45 1.68
C ILE A 78 6.03 -3.97 2.71
N ALA A 79 6.99 -4.81 2.33
CA ALA A 79 8.06 -5.21 3.24
C ALA A 79 8.93 -4.02 3.68
N GLU A 80 9.12 -3.04 2.79
CA GLU A 80 9.87 -1.81 3.06
C GLU A 80 9.07 -0.78 3.88
N HIS A 81 7.82 -0.51 3.49
CA HIS A 81 7.03 0.59 4.04
C HIS A 81 5.87 0.17 4.95
N GLY A 82 5.66 -1.13 5.13
CA GLY A 82 4.60 -1.70 5.97
C GLY A 82 3.19 -1.20 5.61
N ALA A 83 2.39 -0.97 6.65
CA ALA A 83 1.02 -0.49 6.51
C ALA A 83 0.90 0.88 5.86
N LEU A 84 1.95 1.73 5.93
CA LEU A 84 1.97 3.00 5.22
C LEU A 84 1.99 2.79 3.71
N GLY A 85 2.88 1.91 3.23
CA GLY A 85 2.96 1.54 1.82
C GLY A 85 1.62 1.03 1.29
N ALA A 86 0.97 0.13 2.01
CA ALA A 86 -0.35 -0.40 1.61
C ALA A 86 -1.44 0.68 1.53
N LYS A 87 -1.46 1.64 2.46
CA LYS A 87 -2.41 2.78 2.43
C LYS A 87 -2.14 3.71 1.25
N LEU A 88 -0.87 4.00 0.98
CA LEU A 88 -0.45 4.87 -0.12
C LEU A 88 -0.78 4.23 -1.47
N TYR A 89 -0.47 2.94 -1.64
CA TYR A 89 -0.82 2.14 -2.81
C TYR A 89 -2.32 2.23 -3.14
N ARG A 90 -3.17 2.04 -2.14
CA ARG A 90 -4.62 2.16 -2.31
C ARG A 90 -5.08 3.58 -2.64
N ASN A 91 -4.41 4.60 -2.11
CA ASN A 91 -4.72 5.99 -2.38
C ASN A 91 -4.49 6.36 -3.85
N PHE A 92 -3.46 5.79 -4.48
CA PHE A 92 -3.15 5.97 -5.89
C PHE A 92 -3.88 4.99 -6.82
N GLY A 93 -4.98 4.39 -6.37
CA GLY A 93 -5.78 3.51 -7.21
C GLY A 93 -5.07 2.20 -7.56
N ASP A 94 -4.31 1.66 -6.62
CA ASP A 94 -3.58 0.40 -6.76
C ASP A 94 -2.43 0.48 -7.82
N ASP A 95 -1.86 1.68 -7.99
CA ASP A 95 -0.68 1.96 -8.84
C ASP A 95 0.60 2.04 -7.99
N ILE A 96 1.47 1.05 -8.15
CA ILE A 96 2.72 0.95 -7.40
C ILE A 96 3.72 2.04 -7.78
N THR A 97 3.81 2.39 -9.06
CA THR A 97 4.77 3.40 -9.54
C THR A 97 4.43 4.78 -8.96
N GLN A 98 3.14 5.11 -8.89
CA GLN A 98 2.70 6.35 -8.23
C GLN A 98 2.91 6.30 -6.71
N ALA A 99 2.66 5.17 -6.06
CA ALA A 99 2.88 5.02 -4.63
C ALA A 99 4.37 5.13 -4.25
N GLU A 100 5.27 4.53 -5.04
CA GLU A 100 6.71 4.68 -4.89
C GLU A 100 7.15 6.13 -5.09
N ALA A 101 6.70 6.78 -6.18
CA ALA A 101 7.05 8.16 -6.47
C ALA A 101 6.59 9.13 -5.38
N ALA A 102 5.45 8.87 -4.74
CA ALA A 102 4.94 9.72 -3.67
C ALA A 102 5.90 9.81 -2.46
N PHE A 103 6.76 8.81 -2.22
CA PHE A 103 7.76 8.90 -1.16
C PHE A 103 8.82 9.99 -1.38
N GLU A 104 8.97 10.52 -2.60
CA GLU A 104 9.81 11.70 -2.86
C GLU A 104 9.26 12.97 -2.17
N ASP A 105 7.95 13.02 -1.93
CA ASP A 105 7.24 14.12 -1.29
C ASP A 105 6.85 13.81 0.18
N TYR A 106 7.46 12.78 0.77
CA TYR A 106 7.23 12.43 2.16
C TYR A 106 7.81 13.49 3.11
N ALA A 107 6.94 14.11 3.90
CA ALA A 107 7.29 15.18 4.83
C ALA A 107 7.73 14.67 6.22
N GLY A 108 7.28 13.48 6.62
CA GLY A 108 7.67 12.86 7.89
C GLY A 108 6.52 12.21 8.66
N SER A 109 6.86 11.67 9.82
CA SER A 109 5.93 11.09 10.79
C SER A 109 5.74 12.04 11.96
N TYR A 110 4.49 12.22 12.38
CA TYR A 110 4.06 13.16 13.42
C TYR A 110 3.04 12.49 14.35
N HIS A 111 2.87 13.02 15.56
CA HIS A 111 1.81 12.52 16.46
C HIS A 111 0.40 12.85 15.94
N SER A 112 0.27 13.98 15.26
CA SER A 112 -0.94 14.43 14.60
C SER A 112 -0.61 15.36 13.43
N ALA A 113 -1.57 15.55 12.52
CA ALA A 113 -1.41 16.51 11.43
C ALA A 113 -1.34 17.97 11.96
N ALA A 114 -1.89 18.22 13.16
CA ALA A 114 -1.79 19.50 13.82
C ALA A 114 -0.34 19.83 14.21
N ASP A 115 0.42 18.84 14.69
CA ASP A 115 1.84 19.03 15.02
C ASP A 115 2.65 19.40 13.78
N PHE A 116 2.37 18.75 12.64
CA PHE A 116 2.97 19.13 11.35
C PHE A 116 2.63 20.56 10.94
N ALA A 117 1.35 20.96 11.03
CA ALA A 117 0.93 22.30 10.66
C ALA A 117 1.55 23.37 11.58
N GLU A 118 1.68 23.09 12.88
CA GLU A 118 2.36 23.95 13.83
C GLU A 118 3.85 24.08 13.49
N GLU A 119 4.56 22.97 13.31
CA GLU A 119 5.97 22.94 12.91
C GLU A 119 6.20 23.75 11.63
N LEU A 120 5.40 23.49 10.59
CA LEU A 120 5.50 24.19 9.31
C LEU A 120 5.37 25.70 9.44
N ILE A 121 4.37 26.19 10.19
CA ILE A 121 4.16 27.63 10.36
C ILE A 121 5.27 28.25 11.19
N ARG A 122 5.73 27.58 12.25
CA ARG A 122 6.83 28.09 13.08
C ARG A 122 8.14 28.14 12.29
N ASP A 123 8.41 27.13 11.48
CA ASP A 123 9.62 27.04 10.64
C ASP A 123 9.57 28.00 9.43
N SER A 124 8.38 28.39 8.98
CA SER A 124 8.22 29.41 7.92
C SER A 124 8.69 30.81 8.33
N GLY A 125 8.91 31.05 9.62
CA GLY A 125 9.25 32.37 10.18
C GLY A 125 8.04 33.29 10.37
N THR A 126 6.82 32.75 10.34
CA THR A 126 5.61 33.51 10.62
C THR A 126 5.62 34.00 12.08
N GLU A 127 5.62 35.32 12.29
CA GLU A 127 5.57 35.90 13.63
C GLU A 127 4.18 35.73 14.26
N ILE A 128 4.10 34.91 15.31
CA ILE A 128 2.89 34.72 16.10
C ILE A 128 2.97 35.60 17.36
N PRO A 129 2.08 36.59 17.54
CA PRO A 129 2.04 37.36 18.76
C PRO A 129 1.77 36.45 19.98
N ALA A 130 2.56 36.59 21.05
CA ALA A 130 2.45 35.75 22.24
C ALA A 130 1.04 35.73 22.87
N ALA A 131 0.25 36.78 22.67
CA ALA A 131 -1.13 36.86 23.15
C ALA A 131 -2.10 35.95 22.36
N LEU A 132 -1.74 35.52 21.14
CA LEU A 132 -2.56 34.70 20.26
C LEU A 132 -2.08 33.24 20.17
N ASP A 133 -0.85 32.94 20.60
CA ASP A 133 -0.20 31.63 20.43
C ASP A 133 -1.05 30.45 20.94
N TYR A 134 -1.63 30.60 22.15
CA TYR A 134 -2.50 29.58 22.75
C TYR A 134 -3.92 29.51 22.19
N TYR A 135 -4.27 30.37 21.22
CA TYR A 135 -5.60 30.43 20.61
C TYR A 135 -5.62 29.92 19.16
N ILE A 136 -4.48 29.48 18.63
CA ILE A 136 -4.41 28.92 17.28
C ILE A 136 -4.96 27.50 17.28
N ASP A 137 -5.93 27.23 16.41
CA ASP A 137 -6.45 25.89 16.18
C ASP A 137 -5.66 25.20 15.06
N TRP A 138 -4.56 24.56 15.45
CA TRP A 138 -3.70 23.81 14.54
C TRP A 138 -4.41 22.61 13.90
N THR A 139 -5.42 22.05 14.59
CA THR A 139 -6.22 20.94 14.04
C THR A 139 -7.07 21.42 12.88
N ALA A 140 -7.72 22.58 13.00
CA ALA A 140 -8.46 23.18 11.90
C ALA A 140 -7.55 23.53 10.73
N LEU A 141 -6.37 24.11 10.99
CA LEU A 141 -5.40 24.44 9.93
C LEU A 141 -4.95 23.20 9.15
N ALA A 142 -4.51 22.15 9.85
CA ALA A 142 -4.07 20.91 9.22
C ALA A 142 -5.18 20.25 8.39
N ARG A 143 -6.42 20.31 8.90
CA ARG A 143 -7.59 19.80 8.17
C ARG A 143 -7.83 20.58 6.88
N ASP A 144 -7.73 21.91 6.92
CA ASP A 144 -7.91 22.75 5.74
C ASP A 144 -6.83 22.49 4.70
N MET A 145 -5.56 22.35 5.12
CA MET A 145 -4.44 21.97 4.23
C MET A 145 -4.72 20.64 3.51
N ALA A 146 -5.22 19.63 4.23
CA ALA A 146 -5.57 18.34 3.64
C ALA A 146 -6.76 18.43 2.66
N LEU A 147 -7.81 19.20 3.02
CA LEU A 147 -8.99 19.38 2.18
C LEU A 147 -8.69 20.18 0.91
N ASN A 148 -7.75 21.12 0.98
CA ASN A 148 -7.27 21.88 -0.16
C ASN A 148 -6.34 21.08 -1.07
N GLY A 149 -5.94 19.87 -0.66
CA GLY A 149 -4.99 19.04 -1.38
C GLY A 149 -3.58 19.64 -1.37
N GLU A 150 -3.18 20.29 -0.28
CA GLU A 150 -1.79 20.72 -0.06
C GLU A 150 -0.96 19.56 0.52
N ILE A 151 -1.61 18.73 1.35
CA ILE A 151 -1.01 17.56 1.98
C ILE A 151 -1.95 16.35 1.93
N MET A 152 -1.36 15.16 1.95
CA MET A 152 -2.04 13.91 2.26
C MET A 152 -1.64 13.44 3.66
N VAL A 153 -2.59 12.88 4.39
CA VAL A 153 -2.42 12.43 5.78
C VAL A 153 -2.78 10.95 5.89
N PHE A 154 -1.84 10.12 6.32
CA PHE A 154 -2.03 8.68 6.50
C PHE A 154 -1.80 8.27 7.94
N GLN A 155 -2.86 7.89 8.64
CA GLN A 155 -2.76 7.38 10.01
C GLN A 155 -2.37 5.91 10.04
N THR A 156 -1.27 5.56 10.70
CA THR A 156 -0.76 4.18 10.87
C THR A 156 -0.87 3.67 12.31
N GLY A 157 -0.94 4.57 13.29
CA GLY A 157 -1.11 4.28 14.70
C GLY A 157 -2.16 5.16 15.38
N PHE A 158 -2.35 4.99 16.69
CA PHE A 158 -3.25 5.85 17.47
C PHE A 158 -2.76 7.31 17.50
N ASP A 159 -1.45 7.48 17.66
CA ASP A 159 -0.69 8.73 17.77
C ASP A 159 0.45 8.79 16.74
N GLU A 160 0.19 8.27 15.54
CA GLU A 160 1.14 8.28 14.44
C GLU A 160 0.43 8.54 13.11
N VAL A 161 0.78 9.68 12.50
CA VAL A 161 0.36 10.06 11.15
C VAL A 161 1.58 10.35 10.29
N HIS A 162 1.48 9.97 9.02
CA HIS A 162 2.47 10.25 8.00
C HIS A 162 1.94 11.32 7.07
N ILE A 163 2.76 12.34 6.80
CA ILE A 163 2.39 13.49 5.98
C ILE A 163 3.17 13.45 4.67
N PHE A 164 2.47 13.66 3.56
CA PHE A 164 3.05 13.80 2.23
C PHE A 164 2.60 15.12 1.63
N TRP A 165 3.49 15.82 0.94
CA TRP A 165 3.07 16.94 0.11
C TRP A 165 2.28 16.44 -1.09
N SER A 166 1.25 17.19 -1.48
CA SER A 166 0.51 16.94 -2.72
C SER A 166 1.05 17.87 -3.80
N ARG A 167 1.78 17.33 -4.77
CA ARG A 167 2.36 18.08 -5.89
C ARG A 167 1.77 17.66 -7.23
#